data_AF-A0A7M5V5R5-F1
#
_entry.id   AF-A0A7M5V5R5-F1
#
_cell.length_a   1.000
_cell.length_b   1.000
_cell.length_c   1.000
_cell.angle_alpha   90.00
_cell.angle_beta   90.00
_cell.angle_gamma   90.00
#
_symmetry.space_group_name_H-M   'P 1'
#
loop_
_entity.id
_entity.type
_entity.pdbx_description
1 polymer ?
#
loop_
_entity_poly.entity_id
_entity_poly.type
_entity_poly.pdbx_seq_one_letter_code
_entity_poly.pdbx_strand_id
1 'polypeptide(L)'
;MAAHYAFIMYVNDVEIKRGIQKNPKTFKSVECYAGSKEKMSINGLVRNLKYNQTNEDFVVPSNFTLERGKIIETIRTWPKAWFVKVKFVLHSKGTNRYYGIFQFMNGTETCCGYGSRIPAMYVDTFSNNIHLSIVLLDSTSTKFHFTYNGEGIILDREYNFHIQSEPIQFEGQDIQKVWIGVDDVIVNVVFNYVNIDIENVDVYGSGTASEAADVTIKELDYGPVEFSGKLKGPRSYKIRRGFLINQIPIWPKEWFVKFKVIINTFDVGSSSYAWYNIIHFTEGANNNAYGTRVPSMFIHKVSQTMQLHFDYKGSDGIYRRKLTGQYPIQSGREYGIHVQSEEVIYQGENIHKIRVSIDGVEVAHVYNYFAEVFHNVNIYASNPWHGSMEGVIKDLEFGPLS
;
A
#
# COMPACT_ATOMS: atom_id res chain seq x y z
N MET A 1 -7.97 31.45 51.12
CA MET A 1 -8.76 30.26 50.71
C MET A 1 -7.79 29.15 50.38
N ALA A 2 -7.83 28.02 51.09
CA ALA A 2 -6.95 26.90 50.78
C ALA A 2 -7.40 26.26 49.46
N ALA A 3 -6.48 26.15 48.49
CA ALA A 3 -6.74 25.42 47.27
C ALA A 3 -6.82 23.92 47.61
N HIS A 4 -8.01 23.35 47.48
CA HIS A 4 -8.23 21.92 47.64
C HIS A 4 -8.04 21.24 46.28
N TYR A 5 -7.11 20.30 46.19
CA TYR A 5 -6.92 19.49 44.99
C TYR A 5 -7.79 18.25 45.09
N ALA A 6 -8.37 17.80 43.98
CA ALA A 6 -9.18 16.60 43.94
C ALA A 6 -8.56 15.57 42.99
N PHE A 7 -8.59 14.30 43.40
CA PHE A 7 -8.37 13.17 42.53
C PHE A 7 -9.73 12.67 42.07
N ILE A 8 -9.94 12.61 40.76
CA ILE A 8 -11.18 12.14 40.17
C ILE A 8 -10.86 10.97 39.27
N MET A 9 -11.61 9.90 39.41
CA MET A 9 -11.51 8.71 38.58
C MET A 9 -12.73 8.62 37.68
N TYR A 10 -12.48 8.48 36.38
CA TYR A 10 -13.49 8.24 35.37
C TYR A 10 -13.33 6.84 34.79
N VAL A 11 -14.44 6.19 34.46
CA VAL A 11 -14.47 4.97 33.64
C VAL A 11 -15.53 5.18 32.57
N ASN A 12 -15.12 5.04 31.29
CA ASN A 12 -15.97 5.32 30.13
C ASN A 12 -16.66 6.68 30.22
N ASP A 13 -15.88 7.73 30.52
CA ASP A 13 -16.31 9.13 30.68
C ASP A 13 -17.30 9.41 31.84
N VAL A 14 -17.59 8.41 32.67
CA VAL A 14 -18.42 8.57 33.87
C VAL A 14 -17.53 8.71 35.10
N GLU A 15 -17.73 9.78 35.88
CA GLU A 15 -17.06 9.95 37.17
C GLU A 15 -17.51 8.85 38.12
N ILE A 16 -16.61 7.96 38.50
CA ILE A 16 -16.92 6.87 39.42
C ILE A 16 -16.44 7.14 40.85
N LYS A 17 -15.47 8.05 41.04
CA LYS A 17 -14.98 8.40 42.38
C LYS A 17 -14.27 9.75 42.41
N ARG A 18 -14.47 10.50 43.50
CA ARG A 18 -13.75 11.73 43.81
C ARG A 18 -13.24 11.75 45.24
N GLY A 19 -11.96 12.07 45.41
CA GLY A 19 -11.31 12.28 46.70
C GLY A 19 -10.66 13.65 46.78
N ILE A 20 -10.88 14.37 47.88
CA ILE A 20 -10.30 15.71 48.09
C ILE A 20 -9.04 15.61 48.94
N GLN A 21 -7.92 16.06 48.40
CA GLN A 21 -6.67 16.21 49.12
C GLN A 21 -6.60 17.59 49.78
N LYS A 22 -6.66 17.59 51.11
CA LYS A 22 -6.72 18.82 51.91
C LYS A 22 -5.35 19.44 52.19
N ASN A 23 -4.25 18.69 52.01
CA ASN A 23 -2.89 19.20 52.21
C ASN A 23 -1.95 18.73 51.08
N PRO A 24 -2.01 19.36 49.90
CA PRO A 24 -1.20 18.96 48.74
C PRO A 24 0.30 19.19 49.01
N LYS A 25 1.15 18.26 48.56
CA LYS A 25 2.62 18.38 48.61
C LYS A 25 3.20 18.11 47.22
N THR A 26 4.30 18.80 46.91
CA THR A 26 5.08 18.53 45.70
C THR A 26 6.00 17.35 45.93
N PHE A 27 6.00 16.41 44.99
CA PHE A 27 6.88 15.25 44.98
C PHE A 27 7.85 15.36 43.79
N LYS A 28 9.09 14.94 43.99
CA LYS A 28 10.13 14.89 42.94
C LYS A 28 10.48 13.43 42.66
N SER A 29 10.85 13.12 41.42
CA SER A 29 11.26 11.77 40.98
C SER A 29 10.17 10.71 41.19
N VAL A 30 8.96 10.97 40.68
CA VAL A 30 7.84 10.04 40.78
C VAL A 30 7.98 8.97 39.69
N GLU A 31 8.00 7.70 40.11
CA GLU A 31 8.04 6.54 39.22
C GLU A 31 6.60 6.04 38.94
N CYS A 32 6.33 5.63 37.70
CA CYS A 32 5.04 5.09 37.28
C CYS A 32 5.20 3.61 36.88
N TYR A 33 4.28 2.76 37.33
CA TYR A 33 4.32 1.32 37.06
C TYR A 33 2.95 0.82 36.59
N ALA A 34 2.94 0.05 35.50
CA ALA A 34 1.77 -0.70 35.06
C ALA A 34 1.69 -2.02 35.86
N GLY A 35 1.06 -1.94 37.03
CA GLY A 35 1.13 -2.99 38.05
C GLY A 35 2.17 -2.65 39.12
N SER A 36 1.87 -2.92 40.39
CA SER A 36 2.73 -2.47 41.48
C SER A 36 3.92 -3.42 41.70
N LYS A 37 5.03 -2.88 42.20
CA LYS A 37 6.20 -3.66 42.64
C LYS A 37 5.92 -4.59 43.83
N GLU A 38 4.86 -4.31 44.60
CA GLU A 38 4.58 -4.96 45.90
C GLU A 38 3.40 -5.94 45.88
N LYS A 39 2.61 -5.98 44.80
CA LYS A 39 1.41 -6.82 44.66
C LYS A 39 1.35 -7.50 43.30
N MET A 40 0.71 -8.67 43.26
CA MET A 40 0.54 -9.45 42.04
C MET A 40 -0.28 -8.69 41.00
N SER A 41 0.25 -8.58 39.77
CA SER A 41 -0.44 -8.05 38.60
C SER A 41 -1.35 -9.11 37.97
N ILE A 42 -2.35 -8.66 37.23
CA ILE A 42 -3.22 -9.53 36.40
C ILE A 42 -2.97 -9.25 34.91
N ASN A 43 -3.37 -10.18 34.04
CA ASN A 43 -3.28 -9.99 32.59
C ASN A 43 -4.23 -8.88 32.13
N GLY A 44 -3.68 -7.81 31.55
CA GLY A 44 -4.44 -6.67 31.01
C GLY A 44 -3.59 -5.84 30.04
N LEU A 45 -4.24 -4.98 29.26
CA LEU A 45 -3.58 -4.10 28.29
C LEU A 45 -3.92 -2.65 28.60
N VAL A 46 -2.90 -1.81 28.72
CA VAL A 46 -3.03 -0.35 28.88
C VAL A 46 -2.65 0.29 27.55
N ARG A 47 -3.58 1.04 26.95
CA ARG A 47 -3.34 1.83 25.73
C ARG A 47 -3.64 3.30 26.02
N ASN A 48 -2.96 4.21 25.33
CA ASN A 48 -3.22 5.65 25.40
C ASN A 48 -3.09 6.26 26.81
N LEU A 49 -2.18 5.73 27.65
CA LEU A 49 -1.90 6.30 28.97
C LEU A 49 -1.25 7.67 28.82
N LYS A 50 -1.96 8.72 29.25
CA LYS A 50 -1.48 10.10 29.25
C LYS A 50 -1.25 10.56 30.67
N TYR A 51 -0.07 11.11 30.97
CA TYR A 51 0.20 11.81 32.21
C TYR A 51 0.72 13.20 31.87
N ASN A 52 0.25 14.21 32.58
CA ASN A 52 0.53 15.60 32.27
C ASN A 52 0.83 16.34 33.58
N GLN A 53 2.03 16.90 33.73
CA GLN A 53 2.33 17.87 34.80
C GLN A 53 2.18 19.33 34.34
N THR A 54 2.26 19.58 33.03
CA THR A 54 1.96 20.85 32.33
C THR A 54 1.88 20.53 30.83
N ASN A 55 0.78 20.92 30.16
CA ASN A 55 0.35 20.59 28.78
C ASN A 55 1.42 20.33 27.68
N GLU A 56 2.18 19.24 27.75
CA GLU A 56 2.97 18.74 26.61
C GLU A 56 2.95 17.20 26.57
N ASP A 57 2.61 16.67 25.39
CA ASP A 57 2.48 15.24 25.09
C ASP A 57 3.85 14.54 25.09
N PHE A 58 3.97 13.41 25.79
CA PHE A 58 5.17 12.56 25.71
C PHE A 58 5.07 11.59 24.53
N VAL A 59 5.93 11.80 23.52
CA VAL A 59 6.11 11.00 22.30
C VAL A 59 7.45 10.24 22.41
N VAL A 60 7.57 9.09 21.73
CA VAL A 60 8.82 8.32 21.53
C VAL A 60 10.02 9.25 21.34
N PRO A 61 11.21 8.99 21.95
CA PRO A 61 12.30 9.95 21.93
C PRO A 61 12.67 10.37 20.51
N SER A 62 12.82 11.68 20.32
CA SER A 62 12.97 12.36 19.04
C SER A 62 14.26 12.06 18.27
N ASN A 63 15.11 11.14 18.74
CA ASN A 63 16.24 10.53 18.01
C ASN A 63 16.71 9.28 18.78
N PHE A 64 16.82 8.12 18.13
CA PHE A 64 17.52 6.94 18.67
C PHE A 64 18.34 6.25 17.57
N THR A 65 19.51 5.73 17.92
CA THR A 65 20.36 5.00 16.98
C THR A 65 19.81 3.59 16.77
N LEU A 66 19.73 3.17 15.50
CA LEU A 66 19.34 1.81 15.18
C LEU A 66 20.43 0.82 15.58
N GLU A 67 20.06 -0.16 16.39
CA GLU A 67 20.92 -1.29 16.72
C GLU A 67 20.32 -2.56 16.10
N ARG A 68 21.14 -3.28 15.32
CA ARG A 68 20.73 -4.53 14.68
C ARG A 68 20.19 -5.52 15.70
N GLY A 69 19.00 -6.06 15.44
CA GLY A 69 18.37 -7.10 16.26
C GLY A 69 17.86 -6.64 17.63
N LYS A 70 17.90 -5.33 17.91
CA LYS A 70 17.32 -4.78 19.14
C LYS A 70 15.80 -4.63 18.98
N ILE A 71 15.08 -5.33 19.85
CA ILE A 71 13.63 -5.18 19.99
C ILE A 71 13.36 -3.81 20.64
N ILE A 72 12.48 -3.05 20.00
CA ILE A 72 11.91 -1.80 20.52
C ILE A 72 10.75 -2.13 21.46
N GLU A 73 9.83 -2.99 21.01
CA GLU A 73 8.65 -3.43 21.75
C GLU A 73 8.12 -4.76 21.19
N THR A 74 7.40 -5.52 22.01
CA THR A 74 6.58 -6.65 21.56
C THR A 74 5.10 -6.29 21.70
N ILE A 75 4.39 -6.22 20.58
CA ILE A 75 2.95 -5.97 20.50
C ILE A 75 2.22 -7.28 20.70
N ARG A 76 1.41 -7.36 21.76
CA ARG A 76 0.69 -8.59 22.10
C ARG A 76 -0.21 -9.09 20.98
N THR A 77 -1.00 -8.21 20.37
CA THR A 77 -1.93 -8.55 19.29
C THR A 77 -1.88 -7.45 18.25
N TRP A 78 -1.38 -7.80 17.06
CA TRP A 78 -1.38 -6.94 15.88
C TRP A 78 -2.74 -7.05 15.19
N PRO A 79 -3.52 -5.96 15.14
CA PRO A 79 -4.91 -5.99 14.69
C PRO A 79 -5.00 -6.16 13.17
N LYS A 80 -6.14 -6.64 12.68
CA LYS A 80 -6.49 -6.70 11.24
C LYS A 80 -6.41 -5.34 10.51
N ALA A 81 -6.87 -4.28 11.16
CA ALA A 81 -6.78 -2.91 10.68
C ALA A 81 -5.64 -2.20 11.42
N TRP A 82 -4.57 -1.87 10.71
CA TRP A 82 -3.34 -1.34 11.30
C TRP A 82 -2.70 -0.27 10.42
N PHE A 83 -1.85 0.57 11.01
CA PHE A 83 -1.00 1.47 10.27
C PHE A 83 0.44 1.42 10.79
N VAL A 84 1.38 1.79 9.91
CA VAL A 84 2.78 2.09 10.23
C VAL A 84 3.17 3.36 9.50
N LYS A 85 3.57 4.38 10.25
CA LYS A 85 4.15 5.64 9.76
C LYS A 85 5.60 5.69 10.17
N VAL A 86 6.47 6.02 9.22
CA VAL A 86 7.87 6.25 9.51
C VAL A 86 8.37 7.49 8.77
N LYS A 87 9.11 8.34 9.49
CA LYS A 87 9.89 9.42 8.91
C LYS A 87 11.36 9.22 9.24
N PHE A 88 12.21 9.24 8.23
CA PHE A 88 13.64 9.07 8.42
C PHE A 88 14.48 9.85 7.41
N VAL A 89 15.73 10.13 7.77
CA VAL A 89 16.75 10.66 6.88
C VAL A 89 17.84 9.62 6.72
N LEU A 90 18.19 9.27 5.48
CA LEU A 90 19.27 8.32 5.19
C LEU A 90 20.58 9.06 4.89
N HIS A 91 21.63 8.78 5.65
CA HIS A 91 22.92 9.48 5.56
C HIS A 91 23.93 8.75 4.69
N SER A 92 23.89 7.40 4.65
CA SER A 92 24.73 6.62 3.76
C SER A 92 24.03 5.36 3.25
N LYS A 93 24.42 4.88 2.06
CA LYS A 93 23.83 3.67 1.46
C LYS A 93 24.37 2.38 2.06
N GLY A 94 25.57 2.41 2.64
CA GLY A 94 26.33 1.22 3.00
C GLY A 94 26.92 0.50 1.78
N THR A 95 27.53 -0.67 2.02
CA THR A 95 28.27 -1.46 1.01
C THR A 95 27.67 -2.85 0.77
N ASN A 96 26.97 -3.40 1.77
CA ASN A 96 26.21 -4.64 1.64
C ASN A 96 24.90 -4.43 0.89
N ARG A 97 24.28 -5.52 0.41
CA ARG A 97 23.03 -5.42 -0.37
C ARG A 97 21.88 -4.82 0.44
N TYR A 98 21.63 -5.31 1.65
CA TYR A 98 20.48 -4.90 2.45
C TYR A 98 20.88 -4.35 3.82
N TYR A 99 20.35 -3.17 4.15
CA TYR A 99 20.42 -2.57 5.48
C TYR A 99 19.02 -2.30 6.03
N GLY A 100 18.72 -2.73 7.25
CA GLY A 100 17.39 -2.63 7.87
C GLY A 100 17.10 -1.25 8.45
N ILE A 101 15.88 -0.75 8.21
CA ILE A 101 15.35 0.49 8.79
C ILE A 101 14.34 0.17 9.90
N PHE A 102 13.44 -0.78 9.66
CA PHE A 102 12.58 -1.35 10.70
C PHE A 102 12.09 -2.74 10.26
N GLN A 103 11.66 -3.57 11.21
CA GLN A 103 10.98 -4.83 10.92
C GLN A 103 9.93 -5.12 11.99
N PHE A 104 8.72 -5.44 11.57
CA PHE A 104 7.69 -6.04 12.40
C PHE A 104 7.63 -7.52 12.07
N MET A 105 7.71 -8.39 13.08
CA MET A 105 7.64 -9.83 12.83
C MET A 105 7.08 -10.61 14.01
N ASN A 106 6.41 -11.71 13.71
CA ASN A 106 6.04 -12.76 14.65
C ASN A 106 6.97 -13.97 14.48
N GLY A 107 7.49 -14.48 15.59
CA GLY A 107 8.36 -15.66 15.64
C GLY A 107 9.85 -15.35 15.45
N THR A 108 10.64 -16.38 15.17
CA THR A 108 12.11 -16.28 15.01
C THR A 108 12.57 -16.39 13.55
N GLU A 109 11.67 -16.69 12.63
CA GLU A 109 12.00 -16.79 11.19
C GLU A 109 12.24 -15.41 10.60
N THR A 110 13.48 -15.16 10.20
CA THR A 110 13.90 -13.85 9.65
C THR A 110 13.50 -13.65 8.19
N CYS A 111 13.07 -14.71 7.51
CA CYS A 111 12.51 -14.62 6.17
C CYS A 111 11.49 -15.72 5.83
N CYS A 112 10.54 -15.29 5.00
CA CYS A 112 9.60 -16.06 4.18
C CYS A 112 8.44 -16.79 4.92
N GLY A 113 8.39 -16.75 6.25
CA GLY A 113 7.19 -17.10 7.02
C GLY A 113 6.09 -16.05 6.91
N TYR A 114 4.80 -16.46 6.89
CA TYR A 114 3.73 -15.49 7.15
C TYR A 114 3.92 -14.96 8.57
N GLY A 115 3.88 -13.64 8.72
CA GLY A 115 4.25 -12.99 9.97
C GLY A 115 5.73 -12.61 10.08
N SER A 116 6.64 -13.04 9.19
CA SER A 116 8.05 -12.63 9.27
C SER A 116 8.30 -11.17 8.85
N ARG A 117 7.36 -10.53 8.15
CA ARG A 117 7.42 -9.11 7.72
C ARG A 117 6.03 -8.48 7.70
N ILE A 118 5.69 -7.75 8.75
CA ILE A 118 4.34 -7.17 8.99
C ILE A 118 4.39 -5.65 9.30
N PRO A 119 4.95 -4.74 8.49
CA PRO A 119 5.85 -4.86 7.34
C PRO A 119 7.34 -4.81 7.76
N ALA A 120 8.27 -4.86 6.80
CA ALA A 120 9.69 -4.62 7.03
C ALA A 120 10.30 -3.72 5.95
N MET A 121 11.24 -2.85 6.32
CA MET A 121 11.84 -1.88 5.40
C MET A 121 13.36 -1.93 5.41
N TYR A 122 13.96 -1.84 4.22
CA TYR A 122 15.39 -1.96 3.99
C TYR A 122 15.88 -0.93 2.97
N VAL A 123 17.16 -0.59 3.03
CA VAL A 123 17.91 0.02 1.92
C VAL A 123 18.47 -1.12 1.07
N ASP A 124 18.12 -1.17 -0.22
CA ASP A 124 18.73 -2.09 -1.20
C ASP A 124 19.75 -1.33 -2.05
N THR A 125 21.04 -1.57 -1.78
CA THR A 125 22.13 -0.87 -2.47
C THR A 125 22.32 -1.33 -3.90
N PHE A 126 21.87 -2.54 -4.26
CA PHE A 126 22.03 -3.10 -5.60
C PHE A 126 20.99 -2.52 -6.56
N SER A 127 19.73 -2.46 -6.11
CA SER A 127 18.66 -1.80 -6.89
C SER A 127 18.66 -0.27 -6.71
N ASN A 128 19.47 0.23 -5.75
CA ASN A 128 19.58 1.64 -5.38
C ASN A 128 18.23 2.25 -4.94
N ASN A 129 17.43 1.51 -4.16
CA ASN A 129 16.09 1.92 -3.72
C ASN A 129 15.86 1.68 -2.22
N ILE A 130 14.84 2.35 -1.67
CA ILE A 130 14.21 1.91 -0.42
C ILE A 130 13.25 0.76 -0.76
N HIS A 131 13.44 -0.36 -0.08
CA HIS A 131 12.72 -1.62 -0.24
C HIS A 131 11.74 -1.82 0.92
N LEU A 132 10.44 -1.69 0.66
CA LEU A 132 9.40 -2.10 1.61
C LEU A 132 8.94 -3.52 1.27
N SER A 133 8.94 -4.41 2.24
CA SER A 133 8.53 -5.80 2.09
C SER A 133 7.41 -6.19 3.06
N ILE A 134 6.40 -6.87 2.53
CA ILE A 134 5.28 -7.44 3.28
C ILE A 134 5.11 -8.89 2.82
N VAL A 135 5.02 -9.83 3.77
CA VAL A 135 4.62 -11.20 3.45
C VAL A 135 3.10 -11.28 3.48
N LEU A 136 2.52 -11.61 2.34
CA LEU A 136 1.08 -11.69 2.12
C LEU A 136 0.70 -13.13 1.77
N LEU A 137 -0.57 -13.47 1.97
CA LEU A 137 -1.15 -14.75 1.57
C LEU A 137 -2.17 -14.52 0.47
N ASP A 138 -2.23 -15.45 -0.48
CA ASP A 138 -3.28 -15.48 -1.49
C ASP A 138 -4.53 -16.27 -1.07
N SER A 139 -5.52 -16.33 -1.96
CA SER A 139 -6.77 -17.07 -1.76
C SER A 139 -6.55 -18.58 -1.57
N THR A 140 -5.40 -19.12 -1.95
CA THR A 140 -4.98 -20.50 -1.71
C THR A 140 -4.09 -20.66 -0.48
N SER A 141 -3.87 -19.58 0.28
CA SER A 141 -2.90 -19.49 1.38
C SER A 141 -1.43 -19.69 0.97
N THR A 142 -1.09 -19.47 -0.31
CA THR A 142 0.28 -19.41 -0.80
C THR A 142 0.90 -18.05 -0.46
N LYS A 143 2.15 -18.10 0.03
CA LYS A 143 2.90 -16.92 0.49
C LYS A 143 3.53 -16.20 -0.69
N PHE A 144 3.48 -14.86 -0.67
CA PHE A 144 4.23 -14.05 -1.60
C PHE A 144 4.81 -12.79 -0.94
N HIS A 145 5.90 -12.29 -1.52
CA HIS A 145 6.57 -11.08 -1.08
C HIS A 145 6.13 -9.91 -1.93
N PHE A 146 5.36 -9.00 -1.35
CA PHE A 146 5.23 -7.70 -1.96
C PHE A 146 6.51 -6.89 -1.76
N THR A 147 6.91 -6.16 -2.81
CA THR A 147 8.08 -5.28 -2.82
C THR A 147 7.72 -3.96 -3.49
N TYR A 148 7.79 -2.86 -2.73
CA TYR A 148 7.81 -1.52 -3.31
C TYR A 148 9.27 -1.05 -3.42
N ASN A 149 9.65 -0.64 -4.63
CA ASN A 149 10.92 0.02 -4.93
C ASN A 149 10.65 1.50 -5.16
N GLY A 150 11.19 2.37 -4.29
CA GLY A 150 11.05 3.82 -4.42
C GLY A 150 11.71 4.39 -5.69
N GLU A 151 11.56 5.71 -5.91
CA GLU A 151 12.26 6.42 -7.00
C GLU A 151 13.73 6.72 -6.63
N GLY A 152 14.53 5.67 -6.47
CA GLY A 152 15.96 5.80 -6.18
C GLY A 152 16.28 6.32 -4.77
N ILE A 153 17.49 6.02 -4.29
CA ILE A 153 18.01 6.57 -3.03
C ILE A 153 18.62 7.95 -3.26
N ILE A 154 18.04 8.94 -2.58
CA ILE A 154 18.56 10.29 -2.36
C ILE A 154 19.02 10.40 -0.89
N LEU A 155 20.29 10.70 -0.66
CA LEU A 155 20.83 10.87 0.70
C LEU A 155 20.43 12.23 1.29
N ASP A 156 20.43 12.31 2.62
CA ASP A 156 20.17 13.51 3.42
C ASP A 156 18.83 14.20 3.13
N ARG A 157 17.91 13.43 2.54
CA ARG A 157 16.52 13.78 2.33
C ARG A 157 15.67 13.08 3.38
N GLU A 158 14.60 13.76 3.81
CA GLU A 158 13.53 13.14 4.59
C GLU A 158 12.62 12.27 3.71
N TYR A 159 12.46 11.02 4.12
CA TYR A 159 11.51 10.07 3.58
C TYR A 159 10.34 9.93 4.54
N ASN A 160 9.12 10.03 4.03
CA ASN A 160 7.89 9.86 4.80
C ASN A 160 7.09 8.70 4.22
N PHE A 161 6.99 7.60 4.95
CA PHE A 161 6.17 6.45 4.54
C PHE A 161 4.95 6.32 5.46
N HIS A 162 3.82 5.96 4.87
CA HIS A 162 2.60 5.62 5.59
C HIS A 162 2.00 4.37 4.96
N ILE A 163 1.98 3.28 5.72
CA ILE A 163 1.46 1.99 5.30
C ILE A 163 0.22 1.74 6.13
N GLN A 164 -0.89 1.37 5.51
CA GLN A 164 -2.16 1.18 6.21
C GLN A 164 -2.91 -0.01 5.66
N SER A 165 -3.40 -0.87 6.54
CA SER A 165 -4.27 -1.99 6.24
C SER A 165 -5.71 -1.71 6.68
N GLU A 166 -6.67 -2.08 5.84
CA GLU A 166 -8.09 -2.11 6.19
C GLU A 166 -8.75 -3.43 5.75
N PRO A 167 -9.64 -4.01 6.57
CA PRO A 167 -10.50 -5.11 6.15
C PRO A 167 -11.45 -4.69 5.04
N ILE A 168 -11.56 -5.51 4.00
CA ILE A 168 -12.61 -5.43 2.98
C ILE A 168 -13.24 -6.81 2.79
N GLN A 169 -14.47 -6.84 2.30
CA GLN A 169 -15.05 -8.06 1.76
C GLN A 169 -14.53 -8.27 0.34
N PHE A 170 -14.38 -9.52 -0.08
CA PHE A 170 -14.11 -9.91 -1.47
C PHE A 170 -14.59 -11.35 -1.68
N GLU A 171 -15.47 -11.59 -2.65
CA GLU A 171 -16.07 -12.92 -2.93
C GLU A 171 -16.62 -13.64 -1.66
N GLY A 172 -17.15 -12.87 -0.69
CA GLY A 172 -17.68 -13.40 0.58
C GLY A 172 -16.61 -13.76 1.63
N GLN A 173 -15.34 -13.43 1.37
CA GLN A 173 -14.21 -13.58 2.27
C GLN A 173 -13.74 -12.23 2.82
N ASP A 174 -13.36 -12.20 4.10
CA ASP A 174 -12.64 -11.08 4.70
C ASP A 174 -11.18 -11.08 4.23
N ILE A 175 -10.77 -10.06 3.50
CA ILE A 175 -9.38 -9.84 3.05
C ILE A 175 -8.86 -8.49 3.58
N GLN A 176 -7.55 -8.26 3.53
CA GLN A 176 -6.95 -6.97 3.91
C GLN A 176 -6.49 -6.23 2.65
N LYS A 177 -6.90 -4.97 2.54
CA LYS A 177 -6.36 -4.01 1.57
C LYS A 177 -5.29 -3.19 2.24
N VAL A 178 -4.07 -3.22 1.70
CA VAL A 178 -2.91 -2.51 2.23
C VAL A 178 -2.51 -1.39 1.27
N TRP A 179 -2.63 -0.17 1.74
CA TRP A 179 -2.19 1.06 1.08
C TRP A 179 -0.75 1.38 1.48
N ILE A 180 0.03 1.84 0.52
CA ILE A 180 1.38 2.32 0.75
C ILE A 180 1.45 3.74 0.21
N GLY A 181 1.73 4.68 1.10
CA GLY A 181 1.94 6.08 0.81
C GLY A 181 3.40 6.48 1.01
N VAL A 182 3.87 7.39 0.15
CA VAL A 182 5.15 8.09 0.28
C VAL A 182 4.89 9.58 0.16
N ASP A 183 5.36 10.37 1.12
CA ASP A 183 5.14 11.82 1.21
C ASP A 183 3.64 12.20 1.11
N ASP A 184 2.83 11.48 1.88
CA ASP A 184 1.36 11.58 1.92
C ASP A 184 0.65 11.22 0.61
N VAL A 185 1.32 10.64 -0.37
CA VAL A 185 0.75 10.25 -1.66
C VAL A 185 0.68 8.74 -1.75
N ILE A 186 -0.49 8.18 -2.06
CA ILE A 186 -0.63 6.72 -2.30
C ILE A 186 0.21 6.35 -3.53
N VAL A 187 1.22 5.51 -3.33
CA VAL A 187 2.10 5.01 -4.38
C VAL A 187 1.79 3.57 -4.77
N ASN A 188 1.08 2.84 -3.91
CA ASN A 188 0.78 1.43 -4.13
C ASN A 188 -0.43 0.95 -3.30
N VAL A 189 -1.08 -0.09 -3.78
CA VAL A 189 -2.18 -0.81 -3.12
C VAL A 189 -2.00 -2.30 -3.38
N VAL A 190 -2.07 -3.11 -2.33
CA VAL A 190 -1.98 -4.57 -2.41
C VAL A 190 -3.04 -5.24 -1.54
N PHE A 191 -3.27 -6.53 -1.78
CA PHE A 191 -4.31 -7.29 -1.10
C PHE A 191 -3.69 -8.52 -0.43
N ASN A 192 -4.01 -8.71 0.86
CA ASN A 192 -3.73 -9.93 1.62
C ASN A 192 -5.04 -10.70 1.74
N TYR A 193 -5.15 -11.88 1.14
CA TYR A 193 -6.38 -12.67 1.16
C TYR A 193 -6.60 -13.38 2.51
N VAL A 194 -5.72 -13.18 3.48
CA VAL A 194 -5.91 -13.66 4.85
C VAL A 194 -6.02 -12.48 5.81
N ASN A 195 -7.16 -12.40 6.50
CA ASN A 195 -7.45 -11.35 7.46
C ASN A 195 -7.53 -11.88 8.89
N ILE A 196 -6.36 -12.18 9.47
CA ILE A 196 -6.22 -12.66 10.85
C ILE A 196 -5.45 -11.66 11.71
N ASP A 197 -5.74 -11.66 13.01
CA ASP A 197 -4.87 -11.01 13.99
C ASP A 197 -3.58 -11.82 14.12
N ILE A 198 -2.46 -11.12 14.34
CA ILE A 198 -1.15 -11.76 14.55
C ILE A 198 -0.73 -11.50 15.99
N GLU A 199 -0.61 -12.55 16.78
CA GLU A 199 -0.17 -12.43 18.18
C GLU A 199 1.34 -12.24 18.25
N ASN A 200 1.85 -11.62 19.32
CA ASN A 200 3.28 -11.48 19.64
C ASN A 200 4.13 -10.98 18.46
N VAL A 201 3.89 -9.74 18.04
CA VAL A 201 4.67 -9.08 16.97
C VAL A 201 5.77 -8.23 17.60
N ASP A 202 7.02 -8.62 17.38
CA ASP A 202 8.19 -7.84 17.77
C ASP A 202 8.45 -6.72 16.75
N VAL A 203 8.74 -5.53 17.27
CA VAL A 203 9.12 -4.34 16.50
C VAL A 203 10.62 -4.12 16.65
N TYR A 204 11.34 -4.08 15.54
CA TYR A 204 12.78 -3.87 15.49
C TYR A 204 13.11 -2.56 14.79
N GLY A 205 14.09 -1.83 15.32
CA GLY A 205 14.74 -0.70 14.62
C GLY A 205 15.71 -1.15 13.53
N SER A 206 16.04 -2.44 13.48
CA SER A 206 16.62 -3.12 12.33
C SER A 206 16.50 -4.59 12.64
N GLY A 207 15.99 -5.37 11.69
CA GLY A 207 15.83 -6.82 11.84
C GLY A 207 17.13 -7.53 12.22
N THR A 208 17.01 -8.79 12.64
CA THR A 208 18.19 -9.61 12.99
C THR A 208 18.99 -10.06 11.76
N ALA A 209 18.39 -10.12 10.56
CA ALA A 209 19.05 -10.63 9.35
C ALA A 209 19.93 -9.62 8.60
N SER A 210 19.74 -8.32 8.79
CA SER A 210 20.46 -7.25 8.08
C SER A 210 21.17 -6.32 9.06
N GLU A 211 22.28 -5.71 8.63
CA GLU A 211 22.91 -4.59 9.34
C GLU A 211 21.94 -3.40 9.42
N ALA A 212 22.05 -2.56 10.46
CA ALA A 212 21.22 -1.37 10.59
C ALA A 212 21.63 -0.33 9.54
N ALA A 213 20.64 0.28 8.89
CA ALA A 213 20.89 1.39 7.97
C ALA A 213 21.38 2.62 8.74
N ASP A 214 22.23 3.41 8.09
CA ASP A 214 22.68 4.70 8.61
C ASP A 214 21.59 5.76 8.41
N VAL A 215 20.55 5.65 9.24
CA VAL A 215 19.39 6.54 9.22
C VAL A 215 19.16 7.22 10.56
N THR A 216 18.66 8.45 10.49
CA THR A 216 18.01 9.11 11.63
C THR A 216 16.50 8.89 11.50
N ILE A 217 15.89 8.09 12.38
CA ILE A 217 14.43 7.98 12.50
C ILE A 217 13.92 9.17 13.30
N LYS A 218 13.10 10.01 12.64
CA LYS A 218 12.43 11.16 13.26
C LYS A 218 11.06 10.81 13.82
N GLU A 219 10.40 9.82 13.23
CA GLU A 219 9.07 9.36 13.62
C GLU A 219 8.94 7.88 13.30
N LEU A 220 8.42 7.09 14.24
CA LEU A 220 7.94 5.73 14.01
C LEU A 220 6.67 5.57 14.85
N ASP A 221 5.51 5.62 14.18
CA ASP A 221 4.19 5.51 14.79
C ASP A 221 3.45 4.33 14.17
N TYR A 222 2.76 3.55 14.99
CA TYR A 222 2.07 2.35 14.56
C TYR A 222 0.98 1.96 15.55
N GLY A 223 -0.06 1.29 15.06
CA GLY A 223 -1.15 0.85 15.91
C GLY A 223 -2.41 0.47 15.14
N PRO A 224 -3.51 0.17 15.87
CA PRO A 224 -4.81 -0.01 15.25
C PRO A 224 -5.27 1.25 14.52
N VAL A 225 -6.00 1.10 13.42
CA VAL A 225 -6.59 2.23 12.69
C VAL A 225 -7.80 2.75 13.46
N GLU A 226 -7.65 3.92 14.11
CA GLU A 226 -8.73 4.89 14.28
C GLU A 226 -8.42 6.09 13.36
N PHE A 227 -8.57 5.87 12.05
CA PHE A 227 -8.41 6.84 10.94
C PHE A 227 -7.43 8.02 11.18
N SER A 228 -6.12 7.76 11.20
CA SER A 228 -5.11 8.80 11.37
C SER A 228 -4.65 9.39 10.02
N GLY A 229 -5.48 10.24 9.43
CA GLY A 229 -5.08 11.16 8.35
C GLY A 229 -5.28 10.64 6.92
N LYS A 230 -5.81 11.52 6.06
CA LYS A 230 -6.06 11.24 4.64
C LYS A 230 -4.74 11.24 3.88
N LEU A 231 -4.28 10.07 3.44
CA LEU A 231 -3.38 10.02 2.28
C LEU A 231 -4.03 10.81 1.15
N LYS A 232 -3.29 11.74 0.55
CA LYS A 232 -3.71 12.43 -0.68
C LYS A 232 -3.75 11.37 -1.79
N GLY A 233 -4.67 11.58 -2.74
CA GLY A 233 -4.97 10.64 -3.82
C GLY A 233 -3.73 10.14 -4.58
N PRO A 234 -3.89 9.11 -5.43
CA PRO A 234 -2.77 8.37 -5.99
C PRO A 234 -1.74 9.26 -6.70
N ARG A 235 -0.47 8.84 -6.63
CA ARG A 235 0.65 9.49 -7.30
C ARG A 235 0.37 9.70 -8.78
N SER A 236 0.83 10.82 -9.31
CA SER A 236 0.91 11.00 -10.76
C SER A 236 2.16 10.32 -11.32
N TYR A 237 2.01 9.46 -12.32
CA TYR A 237 3.12 8.77 -12.99
C TYR A 237 3.41 9.44 -14.33
N LYS A 238 4.68 9.85 -14.53
CA LYS A 238 5.15 10.24 -15.86
C LYS A 238 5.18 9.01 -16.76
N ILE A 239 4.59 9.10 -17.93
CA ILE A 239 4.58 8.00 -18.91
C ILE A 239 5.99 7.86 -19.49
N ARG A 240 6.61 6.69 -19.29
CA ARG A 240 7.99 6.42 -19.67
C ARG A 240 8.12 4.95 -20.09
N ARG A 241 8.67 4.70 -21.28
CA ARG A 241 8.83 3.34 -21.78
C ARG A 241 9.54 2.43 -20.77
N GLY A 242 8.90 1.32 -20.41
CA GLY A 242 9.44 0.33 -19.48
C GLY A 242 9.31 0.70 -18.00
N PHE A 243 8.58 1.76 -17.65
CA PHE A 243 8.41 2.16 -16.27
C PHE A 243 7.41 1.26 -15.55
N LEU A 244 7.92 0.29 -14.78
CA LEU A 244 7.13 -0.58 -13.93
C LEU A 244 6.65 0.19 -12.70
N ILE A 245 5.34 0.44 -12.62
CA ILE A 245 4.69 1.04 -11.46
C ILE A 245 4.61 0.03 -10.32
N ASN A 246 4.19 -1.20 -10.65
CA ASN A 246 3.88 -2.21 -9.66
C ASN A 246 3.85 -3.62 -10.26
N GLN A 247 3.92 -4.63 -9.40
CA GLN A 247 3.52 -6.00 -9.72
C GLN A 247 2.51 -6.48 -8.69
N ILE A 248 1.34 -6.90 -9.16
CA ILE A 248 0.26 -7.45 -8.35
C ILE A 248 0.33 -8.97 -8.43
N PRO A 249 0.66 -9.65 -7.33
CA PRO A 249 0.88 -11.10 -7.36
C PRO A 249 -0.37 -11.88 -7.75
N ILE A 250 -1.56 -11.35 -7.44
CA ILE A 250 -2.84 -11.94 -7.81
C ILE A 250 -3.82 -10.88 -8.25
N TRP A 251 -4.37 -11.10 -9.43
CA TRP A 251 -5.39 -10.27 -10.02
C TRP A 251 -6.69 -11.07 -10.14
N PRO A 252 -7.76 -10.68 -9.42
CA PRO A 252 -9.00 -11.45 -9.34
C PRO A 252 -9.77 -11.48 -10.66
N LYS A 253 -10.86 -12.25 -10.72
CA LYS A 253 -11.78 -12.27 -11.88
C LYS A 253 -12.66 -11.02 -11.92
N GLU A 254 -13.07 -10.55 -10.74
CA GLU A 254 -13.79 -9.31 -10.53
C GLU A 254 -12.82 -8.19 -10.14
N TRP A 255 -12.64 -7.21 -11.01
CA TRP A 255 -11.62 -6.16 -10.82
C TRP A 255 -11.99 -4.86 -11.49
N PHE A 256 -11.39 -3.76 -11.02
CA PHE A 256 -11.45 -2.47 -11.68
C PHE A 256 -10.06 -1.84 -11.86
N VAL A 257 -9.95 -0.98 -12.86
CA VAL A 257 -8.84 -0.06 -13.09
C VAL A 257 -9.43 1.30 -13.44
N LYS A 258 -9.08 2.30 -12.66
CA LYS A 258 -9.55 3.68 -12.81
C LYS A 258 -8.37 4.63 -12.73
N PHE A 259 -8.28 5.58 -13.66
CA PHE A 259 -7.25 6.60 -13.64
C PHE A 259 -7.64 7.77 -14.52
N LYS A 260 -6.90 8.87 -14.41
CA LYS A 260 -6.94 9.97 -15.36
C LYS A 260 -5.68 9.98 -16.21
N VAL A 261 -5.79 10.43 -17.45
CA VAL A 261 -4.65 10.58 -18.35
C VAL A 261 -4.65 11.95 -18.99
N ILE A 262 -3.47 12.57 -19.08
CA ILE A 262 -3.20 13.74 -19.90
C ILE A 262 -2.07 13.40 -20.86
N ILE A 263 -2.30 13.66 -22.15
CA ILE A 263 -1.28 13.56 -23.19
C ILE A 263 -0.81 14.97 -23.55
N ASN A 264 0.45 15.29 -23.32
CA ASN A 264 0.94 16.66 -23.51
C ASN A 264 1.21 16.96 -24.99
N THR A 265 1.76 16.00 -25.73
CA THR A 265 2.08 16.18 -27.15
C THR A 265 1.99 14.86 -27.91
N PHE A 266 1.55 14.95 -29.17
CA PHE A 266 1.61 13.85 -30.14
C PHE A 266 2.90 13.88 -30.97
N ASP A 267 3.71 14.95 -30.84
CA ASP A 267 5.03 15.02 -31.43
C ASP A 267 6.02 14.18 -30.60
N VAL A 268 6.25 12.98 -31.08
CA VAL A 268 7.13 11.97 -30.49
C VAL A 268 8.38 11.75 -31.35
N GLY A 269 8.77 12.76 -32.12
CA GLY A 269 9.97 12.76 -32.97
C GLY A 269 9.92 11.72 -34.11
N SER A 270 11.10 11.29 -34.55
CA SER A 270 11.34 10.36 -35.68
C SER A 270 11.01 8.89 -35.39
N SER A 271 10.28 8.61 -34.30
CA SER A 271 9.86 7.26 -33.98
C SER A 271 8.91 6.69 -35.03
N SER A 272 9.16 5.45 -35.46
CA SER A 272 8.37 4.72 -36.46
C SER A 272 7.12 4.05 -35.88
N TYR A 273 6.91 4.07 -34.56
CA TYR A 273 5.72 3.47 -33.96
C TYR A 273 4.48 4.30 -34.33
N ALA A 274 3.43 3.62 -34.80
CA ALA A 274 2.10 4.23 -34.97
C ALA A 274 1.31 4.25 -33.65
N TRP A 275 1.53 3.24 -32.80
CA TRP A 275 0.86 3.05 -31.52
C TRP A 275 1.84 3.22 -30.34
N TYR A 276 1.45 4.06 -29.40
CA TYR A 276 2.20 4.37 -28.19
C TYR A 276 1.44 3.87 -26.98
N ASN A 277 2.12 3.12 -26.10
CA ASN A 277 1.47 2.60 -24.91
C ASN A 277 1.46 3.65 -23.80
N ILE A 278 0.36 3.69 -23.05
CA ILE A 278 0.19 4.60 -21.93
C ILE A 278 0.18 3.85 -20.61
N ILE A 279 -0.67 2.84 -20.49
CA ILE A 279 -0.71 1.95 -19.33
C ILE A 279 -0.85 0.51 -19.79
N HIS A 280 -0.26 -0.43 -19.06
CA HIS A 280 -0.32 -1.84 -19.42
C HIS A 280 -0.29 -2.73 -18.17
N PHE A 281 -1.36 -3.49 -17.97
CA PHE A 281 -1.46 -4.58 -17.02
C PHE A 281 -1.25 -5.91 -17.76
N THR A 282 -0.27 -6.71 -17.34
CA THR A 282 0.12 -7.95 -18.03
C THR A 282 0.84 -8.94 -17.11
N GLU A 283 0.63 -10.25 -17.31
CA GLU A 283 1.40 -11.32 -16.66
C GLU A 283 2.87 -11.43 -17.16
N GLY A 284 3.31 -10.50 -18.03
CA GLY A 284 4.71 -10.34 -18.42
C GLY A 284 5.00 -10.45 -19.91
N ALA A 285 4.01 -10.81 -20.73
CA ALA A 285 4.15 -10.89 -22.19
C ALA A 285 3.44 -9.72 -22.91
N ASN A 286 3.88 -9.41 -24.12
CA ASN A 286 3.35 -8.30 -24.91
C ASN A 286 1.97 -8.60 -25.52
N ASN A 287 1.79 -9.81 -26.06
CA ASN A 287 0.65 -10.19 -26.87
C ASN A 287 0.48 -11.72 -26.99
N ASN A 288 -0.59 -12.14 -27.67
CA ASN A 288 -0.85 -13.50 -28.16
C ASN A 288 -1.17 -14.57 -27.10
N ALA A 289 -1.49 -14.16 -25.88
CA ALA A 289 -2.04 -15.05 -24.86
C ALA A 289 -3.09 -14.33 -24.02
N TYR A 290 -3.94 -15.10 -23.37
CA TYR A 290 -4.80 -14.59 -22.32
C TYR A 290 -3.93 -14.11 -21.14
N GLY A 291 -4.29 -12.99 -20.51
CA GLY A 291 -3.45 -12.37 -19.47
C GLY A 291 -2.40 -11.37 -19.99
N THR A 292 -2.28 -11.20 -21.31
CA THR A 292 -1.33 -10.22 -21.88
C THR A 292 -1.85 -8.79 -21.88
N ARG A 293 -3.15 -8.56 -21.74
CA ARG A 293 -3.80 -7.24 -21.69
C ARG A 293 -4.96 -7.23 -20.68
N VAL A 294 -4.68 -6.84 -19.44
CA VAL A 294 -5.66 -6.91 -18.32
C VAL A 294 -5.83 -5.59 -17.56
N PRO A 295 -6.17 -4.43 -18.17
CA PRO A 295 -6.22 -4.05 -19.58
C PRO A 295 -4.92 -3.36 -20.06
N SER A 296 -4.92 -2.82 -21.28
CA SER A 296 -3.84 -1.96 -21.79
C SER A 296 -4.39 -0.83 -22.65
N MET A 297 -3.79 0.35 -22.59
CA MET A 297 -4.24 1.53 -23.33
C MET A 297 -3.16 2.05 -24.27
N PHE A 298 -3.58 2.39 -25.48
CA PHE A 298 -2.70 2.91 -26.52
C PHE A 298 -3.25 4.20 -27.13
N ILE A 299 -2.34 5.06 -27.57
CA ILE A 299 -2.63 6.21 -28.43
C ILE A 299 -2.07 5.94 -29.81
N HIS A 300 -2.89 6.14 -30.83
CA HIS A 300 -2.44 6.18 -32.21
C HIS A 300 -1.97 7.60 -32.55
N LYS A 301 -0.69 7.76 -32.88
CA LYS A 301 -0.06 9.08 -33.10
C LYS A 301 -0.74 9.88 -34.23
N VAL A 302 -1.01 9.22 -35.37
CA VAL A 302 -1.46 9.91 -36.59
C VAL A 302 -2.92 10.33 -36.50
N SER A 303 -3.79 9.43 -36.03
CA SER A 303 -5.22 9.73 -35.87
C SER A 303 -5.54 10.45 -34.56
N GLN A 304 -4.56 10.58 -33.65
CA GLN A 304 -4.70 11.19 -32.33
C GLN A 304 -5.88 10.58 -31.57
N THR A 305 -5.97 9.25 -31.62
CA THR A 305 -7.06 8.50 -30.98
C THR A 305 -6.54 7.56 -29.91
N MET A 306 -7.28 7.48 -28.81
CA MET A 306 -7.09 6.50 -27.74
C MET A 306 -7.83 5.21 -28.07
N GLN A 307 -7.25 4.08 -27.67
CA GLN A 307 -7.86 2.77 -27.77
C GLN A 307 -7.46 1.90 -26.59
N LEU A 308 -8.43 1.26 -25.93
CA LEU A 308 -8.17 0.26 -24.89
C LEU A 308 -8.26 -1.14 -25.47
N HIS A 309 -7.36 -2.00 -25.02
CA HIS A 309 -7.21 -3.38 -25.42
C HIS A 309 -7.36 -4.24 -24.17
N PHE A 310 -8.17 -5.28 -24.23
CA PHE A 310 -8.35 -6.21 -23.13
C PHE A 310 -8.64 -7.61 -23.66
N ASP A 311 -8.08 -8.60 -22.97
CA ASP A 311 -8.20 -10.00 -23.33
C ASP A 311 -9.46 -10.61 -22.69
N TYR A 312 -10.13 -11.52 -23.40
CA TYR A 312 -11.33 -12.22 -22.92
C TYR A 312 -11.44 -13.61 -23.55
N LYS A 313 -12.24 -14.50 -22.97
CA LYS A 313 -12.62 -15.79 -23.57
C LYS A 313 -14.09 -15.77 -23.99
N GLY A 314 -14.34 -16.14 -25.24
CA GLY A 314 -15.71 -16.27 -25.76
C GLY A 314 -16.43 -17.49 -25.19
N SER A 315 -17.69 -17.69 -25.59
CA SER A 315 -18.53 -18.82 -25.12
C SER A 315 -17.98 -20.20 -25.50
N ASP A 316 -17.08 -20.27 -26.47
CA ASP A 316 -16.35 -21.48 -26.88
C ASP A 316 -15.04 -21.69 -26.10
N GLY A 317 -14.74 -20.86 -25.11
CA GLY A 317 -13.50 -20.90 -24.34
C GLY A 317 -12.28 -20.35 -25.06
N ILE A 318 -12.43 -19.89 -26.31
CA ILE A 318 -11.31 -19.43 -27.12
C ILE A 318 -10.93 -18.00 -26.72
N TYR A 319 -9.64 -17.82 -26.43
CA TYR A 319 -9.02 -16.52 -26.19
C TYR A 319 -9.20 -15.58 -27.39
N ARG A 320 -9.61 -14.35 -27.08
CA ARG A 320 -9.76 -13.25 -28.02
C ARG A 320 -9.31 -11.96 -27.37
N ARG A 321 -9.05 -10.96 -28.21
CA ARG A 321 -8.78 -9.60 -27.78
C ARG A 321 -9.90 -8.69 -28.24
N LYS A 322 -10.44 -7.91 -27.31
CA LYS A 322 -11.33 -6.80 -27.61
C LYS A 322 -10.52 -5.51 -27.66
N LEU A 323 -10.81 -4.72 -28.68
CA LEU A 323 -10.32 -3.36 -28.81
C LEU A 323 -11.54 -2.45 -28.74
N THR A 324 -11.44 -1.34 -28.02
CA THR A 324 -12.45 -0.29 -28.09
C THR A 324 -12.45 0.32 -29.50
N GLY A 325 -13.50 1.09 -29.81
CA GLY A 325 -13.42 2.06 -30.89
C GLY A 325 -12.24 3.03 -30.67
N GLN A 326 -11.79 3.66 -31.74
CA GLN A 326 -10.82 4.75 -31.66
C GLN A 326 -11.53 6.01 -31.14
N TYR A 327 -11.14 6.46 -29.95
CA TYR A 327 -11.72 7.64 -29.30
C TYR A 327 -10.82 8.86 -29.56
N PRO A 328 -11.27 9.91 -30.27
CA PRO A 328 -10.47 11.10 -30.51
C PRO A 328 -10.03 11.77 -29.22
N ILE A 329 -8.75 12.15 -29.14
CA ILE A 329 -8.20 12.85 -27.99
C ILE A 329 -7.51 14.17 -28.39
N GLN A 330 -7.45 15.09 -27.45
CA GLN A 330 -6.84 16.41 -27.58
C GLN A 330 -5.65 16.49 -26.65
N SER A 331 -4.55 17.07 -27.13
CA SER A 331 -3.39 17.36 -26.29
C SER A 331 -3.78 18.29 -25.13
N GLY A 332 -3.24 18.03 -23.95
CA GLY A 332 -3.48 18.80 -22.72
C GLY A 332 -4.82 18.52 -22.03
N ARG A 333 -5.79 17.86 -22.69
CA ARG A 333 -7.07 17.48 -22.05
C ARG A 333 -6.87 16.29 -21.11
N GLU A 334 -7.50 16.38 -19.94
CA GLU A 334 -7.61 15.27 -19.01
C GLU A 334 -8.79 14.36 -19.39
N TYR A 335 -8.55 13.05 -19.41
CA TYR A 335 -9.57 12.02 -19.67
C TYR A 335 -9.65 11.08 -18.48
N GLY A 336 -10.86 10.86 -17.95
CA GLY A 336 -11.13 9.85 -16.93
C GLY A 336 -11.40 8.49 -17.57
N ILE A 337 -10.61 7.49 -17.19
CA ILE A 337 -10.70 6.12 -17.71
C ILE A 337 -11.17 5.20 -16.59
N HIS A 338 -12.15 4.35 -16.90
CA HIS A 338 -12.60 3.30 -16.00
C HIS A 338 -12.82 2.01 -16.79
N VAL A 339 -12.14 0.93 -16.38
CA VAL A 339 -12.33 -0.42 -16.89
C VAL A 339 -12.69 -1.30 -15.72
N GLN A 340 -13.72 -2.12 -15.87
CA GLN A 340 -14.13 -3.04 -14.80
C GLN A 340 -14.58 -4.37 -15.38
N SER A 341 -14.32 -5.47 -14.68
CA SER A 341 -14.78 -6.83 -14.97
C SER A 341 -15.65 -7.29 -13.80
N GLU A 342 -16.95 -7.45 -13.99
CA GLU A 342 -17.89 -7.80 -12.92
C GLU A 342 -18.66 -9.07 -13.28
N GLU A 343 -19.08 -9.87 -12.30
CA GLU A 343 -20.00 -10.97 -12.55
C GLU A 343 -21.42 -10.44 -12.87
N VAL A 344 -22.04 -10.99 -13.92
CA VAL A 344 -23.42 -10.68 -14.32
C VAL A 344 -24.17 -11.95 -14.68
N ILE A 345 -25.49 -11.94 -14.49
CA ILE A 345 -26.36 -12.97 -15.06
C ILE A 345 -26.63 -12.62 -16.52
N TYR A 346 -26.17 -13.46 -17.45
CA TYR A 346 -26.46 -13.34 -18.88
C TYR A 346 -26.96 -14.67 -19.42
N GLN A 347 -28.14 -14.66 -20.05
CA GLN A 347 -28.81 -15.88 -20.55
C GLN A 347 -29.00 -16.99 -19.52
N GLY A 348 -29.13 -16.63 -18.23
CA GLY A 348 -29.32 -17.57 -17.13
C GLY A 348 -28.04 -18.16 -16.54
N GLU A 349 -26.87 -17.73 -17.03
CA GLU A 349 -25.56 -18.15 -16.53
C GLU A 349 -24.81 -16.98 -15.87
N ASN A 350 -24.00 -17.27 -14.85
CA ASN A 350 -23.08 -16.31 -14.27
C ASN A 350 -21.86 -16.17 -15.19
N ILE A 351 -21.70 -15.00 -15.80
CA ILE A 351 -20.65 -14.69 -16.76
C ILE A 351 -20.02 -13.35 -16.35
N HIS A 352 -18.73 -13.17 -16.61
CA HIS A 352 -18.10 -11.88 -16.34
C HIS A 352 -18.33 -10.92 -17.50
N LYS A 353 -18.62 -9.64 -17.22
CA LYS A 353 -18.71 -8.59 -18.22
C LYS A 353 -17.61 -7.56 -17.98
N ILE A 354 -16.75 -7.38 -18.99
CA ILE A 354 -15.76 -6.31 -18.99
C ILE A 354 -16.40 -5.08 -19.64
N ARG A 355 -16.40 -3.93 -18.95
CA ARG A 355 -16.90 -2.64 -19.44
C ARG A 355 -15.76 -1.62 -19.46
N VAL A 356 -15.79 -0.74 -20.44
CA VAL A 356 -14.86 0.38 -20.57
C VAL A 356 -15.66 1.67 -20.67
N SER A 357 -15.34 2.63 -19.81
CA SER A 357 -15.90 3.97 -19.83
C SER A 357 -14.82 5.04 -19.95
N ILE A 358 -15.11 6.07 -20.73
CA ILE A 358 -14.29 7.28 -20.88
C ILE A 358 -15.16 8.47 -20.47
N ASP A 359 -14.69 9.27 -19.51
CA ASP A 359 -15.42 10.40 -18.91
C ASP A 359 -16.84 10.00 -18.43
N GLY A 360 -16.95 8.79 -17.89
CA GLY A 360 -18.22 8.24 -17.38
C GLY A 360 -19.15 7.67 -18.46
N VAL A 361 -18.79 7.74 -19.74
CA VAL A 361 -19.57 7.18 -20.86
C VAL A 361 -19.03 5.81 -21.24
N GLU A 362 -19.86 4.77 -21.22
CA GLU A 362 -19.49 3.43 -21.70
C GLU A 362 -19.20 3.47 -23.20
N VAL A 363 -17.99 3.08 -23.60
CA VAL A 363 -17.52 3.07 -25.00
C VAL A 363 -17.35 1.66 -25.56
N ALA A 364 -17.28 0.66 -24.69
CA ALA A 364 -17.22 -0.75 -25.08
C ALA A 364 -17.59 -1.66 -23.91
N HIS A 365 -18.05 -2.86 -24.26
CA HIS A 365 -18.10 -3.99 -23.34
C HIS A 365 -17.86 -5.32 -24.09
N VAL A 366 -17.59 -6.38 -23.33
CA VAL A 366 -17.59 -7.76 -23.83
C VAL A 366 -17.93 -8.72 -22.68
N TYR A 367 -18.54 -9.86 -23.02
CA TYR A 367 -18.72 -10.97 -22.08
C TYR A 367 -17.49 -11.88 -22.12
N ASN A 368 -16.95 -12.20 -20.95
CA ASN A 368 -15.84 -13.10 -20.71
C ASN A 368 -16.39 -14.35 -20.01
N TYR A 369 -16.65 -15.40 -20.79
CA TYR A 369 -17.31 -16.62 -20.32
C TYR A 369 -16.41 -17.48 -19.43
N PHE A 370 -15.09 -17.29 -19.53
CA PHE A 370 -14.10 -18.06 -18.77
C PHE A 370 -13.10 -17.09 -18.13
N ALA A 371 -13.60 -16.20 -17.27
CA ALA A 371 -12.76 -15.31 -16.49
C ALA A 371 -11.85 -16.11 -15.55
N GLU A 372 -10.58 -15.70 -15.45
CA GLU A 372 -9.56 -16.38 -14.66
C GLU A 372 -8.88 -15.40 -13.72
N VAL A 373 -8.29 -15.95 -12.67
CA VAL A 373 -7.35 -15.23 -11.81
C VAL A 373 -6.01 -15.17 -12.54
N PHE A 374 -5.41 -14.00 -12.63
CA PHE A 374 -4.08 -13.83 -13.19
C PHE A 374 -3.04 -13.68 -12.07
N HIS A 375 -1.80 -14.04 -12.36
CA HIS A 375 -0.71 -14.01 -11.40
C HIS A 375 0.43 -13.08 -11.83
N ASN A 376 1.04 -12.40 -10.87
CA ASN A 376 2.18 -11.50 -11.10
C ASN A 376 1.93 -10.44 -12.19
N VAL A 377 0.73 -9.84 -12.18
CA VAL A 377 0.31 -8.80 -13.12
C VAL A 377 1.15 -7.55 -12.91
N ASN A 378 2.03 -7.29 -13.87
CA ASN A 378 2.84 -6.08 -13.93
C ASN A 378 2.01 -4.91 -14.45
N ILE A 379 2.16 -3.75 -13.81
CA ILE A 379 1.53 -2.49 -14.19
C ILE A 379 2.62 -1.55 -14.68
N TYR A 380 2.57 -1.15 -15.94
CA TYR A 380 3.53 -0.21 -16.54
C TYR A 380 2.88 1.14 -16.88
N ALA A 381 3.58 2.25 -16.61
CA ALA A 381 3.29 3.55 -17.23
C ALA A 381 4.04 3.65 -18.57
N SER A 382 3.50 3.00 -19.60
CA SER A 382 4.14 2.62 -20.86
C SER A 382 4.99 1.36 -20.74
N ASN A 383 4.56 0.31 -21.43
CA ASN A 383 5.22 -0.98 -21.51
C ASN A 383 6.58 -0.91 -22.21
N PRO A 384 7.44 -1.93 -22.07
CA PRO A 384 8.78 -1.95 -22.69
C PRO A 384 8.76 -2.24 -24.20
N TRP A 385 7.66 -2.76 -24.76
CA TRP A 385 7.59 -3.23 -26.15
C TRP A 385 7.21 -2.16 -27.19
N HIS A 386 6.57 -1.08 -26.78
CA HIS A 386 6.08 -0.02 -27.66
C HIS A 386 6.76 1.33 -27.36
N GLY A 387 6.57 2.31 -28.26
CA GLY A 387 6.91 3.70 -27.96
C GLY A 387 6.09 4.24 -26.78
N SER A 388 6.67 5.19 -26.04
CA SER A 388 5.99 5.97 -25.00
C SER A 388 5.69 7.38 -25.50
N MET A 389 4.61 7.97 -25.02
CA MET A 389 4.23 9.35 -25.33
C MET A 389 4.44 10.24 -24.10
N GLU A 390 4.76 11.52 -24.31
CA GLU A 390 4.85 12.46 -23.20
C GLU A 390 3.46 12.72 -22.62
N GLY A 391 3.29 12.40 -21.35
CA GLY A 391 2.05 12.61 -20.63
C GLY A 391 2.15 12.08 -19.20
N VAL A 392 1.01 12.13 -18.52
CA VAL A 392 0.90 11.80 -17.11
C VAL A 392 -0.35 10.96 -16.86
N ILE A 393 -0.20 9.89 -16.10
CA ILE A 393 -1.30 9.14 -15.48
C ILE A 393 -1.49 9.71 -14.07
N LYS A 394 -2.71 10.04 -13.67
CA LYS A 394 -3.05 10.51 -12.32
C LYS A 394 -4.12 9.63 -11.71
N ASP A 395 -4.23 9.67 -10.40
CA ASP A 395 -5.31 9.04 -9.65
C ASP A 395 -5.52 7.56 -10.04
N LEU A 396 -4.41 6.83 -10.27
CA LEU A 396 -4.46 5.40 -10.60
C LEU A 396 -4.91 4.59 -9.39
N GLU A 397 -6.11 4.05 -9.50
CA GLU A 397 -6.73 3.15 -8.56
C GLU A 397 -7.04 1.83 -9.28
N PHE A 398 -6.81 0.73 -8.61
CA PHE A 398 -7.17 -0.59 -9.12
C PHE A 398 -7.34 -1.56 -7.96
N GLY A 399 -8.00 -2.68 -8.23
CA GLY A 399 -8.22 -3.72 -7.25
C GLY A 399 -9.43 -4.59 -7.57
N PRO A 400 -9.85 -5.43 -6.60
CA PRO A 400 -11.10 -6.16 -6.69
C PRO A 400 -12.31 -5.21 -6.71
N LEU A 401 -13.40 -5.67 -7.34
CA LEU A 401 -14.64 -4.89 -7.51
C LEU A 401 -15.61 -5.01 -6.32
N SER A 402 -15.51 -6.08 -5.54
CA SER A 402 -16.41 -6.40 -4.43
C SER A 402 -15.65 -6.80 -3.18
#